data_AF-A0A1F5KJJ1-F1
#
_entry.id   AF-A0A1F5KJJ1-F1
#
_cell.length_a   1.000
_cell.length_b   1.000
_cell.length_c   1.000
_cell.angle_alpha   90.00
_cell.angle_beta   90.00
_cell.angle_gamma   90.00
#
_symmetry.space_group_name_H-M   'P 1'
#
loop_
_entity.id
_entity.type
_entity.pdbx_description
1 polymer ?
#
loop_
_entity_poly.entity_id
_entity_poly.type
_entity_poly.pdbx_seq_one_letter_code
_entity_poly.pdbx_strand_id
1 'polypeptide(L)'
;MSNTDQINCARCGSVLIELSRTVKELSPHQAPQITVTFRCSNDECQEAIDKKTAEVKKQRIEREEKLQERNALKKAASDEKAAANAAKL
;
A
#
# COMPACT_ATOMS: atom_id res chain seq x y z
N MET A 1 -23.27 32.40 -0.61
CA MET A 1 -22.47 31.59 0.32
C MET A 1 -21.46 30.84 -0.53
N SER A 2 -20.19 31.04 -0.22
CA SER A 2 -19.01 30.75 -1.04
C SER A 2 -18.90 29.26 -1.39
N ASN A 3 -18.53 28.96 -2.64
CA ASN A 3 -18.22 27.62 -3.14
C ASN A 3 -17.33 26.86 -2.14
N THR A 4 -17.88 25.85 -1.48
CA THR A 4 -17.07 24.79 -0.90
C THR A 4 -16.46 24.06 -2.08
N ASP A 5 -15.13 24.16 -2.26
CA ASP A 5 -14.40 23.40 -3.29
C ASP A 5 -14.71 21.92 -3.13
N GLN A 6 -15.69 21.43 -3.90
CA GLN A 6 -16.03 20.02 -3.94
C GLN A 6 -14.83 19.30 -4.55
N ILE A 7 -14.29 18.34 -3.82
CA ILE A 7 -13.19 17.52 -4.32
C ILE A 7 -13.81 16.51 -5.28
N ASN A 8 -13.40 16.56 -6.55
CA ASN A 8 -13.97 15.72 -7.58
C ASN A 8 -13.08 14.50 -7.86
N CYS A 9 -13.72 13.38 -8.19
CA CYS A 9 -13.05 12.16 -8.59
C CYS A 9 -12.34 12.40 -9.92
N ALA A 10 -11.01 12.26 -9.95
CA ALA A 10 -10.22 12.43 -11.17
C ALA A 10 -10.56 11.45 -12.30
N ARG A 11 -11.32 10.37 -12.02
CA ARG A 11 -11.69 9.36 -13.02
C ARG A 11 -13.03 9.61 -13.69
N CYS A 12 -14.04 10.03 -12.94
CA CYS A 12 -15.40 10.20 -13.46
C CYS A 12 -15.97 11.60 -13.25
N GLY A 13 -15.26 12.50 -12.56
CA GLY A 13 -15.70 13.86 -12.26
C GLY A 13 -16.75 13.97 -11.16
N SER A 14 -17.30 12.85 -10.66
CA SER A 14 -18.28 12.85 -9.57
C SER A 14 -17.65 13.29 -8.24
N VAL A 15 -18.48 13.73 -7.29
CA VAL A 15 -18.03 14.26 -6.00
C VAL A 15 -17.38 13.16 -5.16
N LEU A 16 -16.28 13.49 -4.47
CA LEU A 16 -15.67 12.64 -3.45
C LEU A 16 -16.29 12.93 -2.08
N ILE A 17 -16.70 11.86 -1.41
CA ILE A 17 -17.27 11.87 -0.07
C ILE A 17 -16.15 11.52 0.92
N GLU A 18 -15.86 12.41 1.86
CA GLU A 18 -14.91 12.12 2.95
C GLU A 18 -15.49 11.01 3.84
N LEU A 19 -14.76 9.89 3.96
CA LEU A 19 -15.13 8.76 4.81
C LEU A 19 -14.49 8.85 6.19
N SER A 20 -13.23 9.27 6.24
CA SER A 20 -12.48 9.34 7.49
C SER A 20 -11.37 10.37 7.40
N ARG A 21 -11.05 10.93 8.55
CA ARG A 21 -9.94 11.86 8.75
C ARG A 21 -9.21 11.45 10.01
N THR A 22 -7.97 11.05 9.84
CA THR A 22 -7.09 10.66 10.93
C THR A 22 -5.97 11.67 11.04
N VAL A 23 -5.78 12.21 12.24
CA VAL A 23 -4.64 13.08 12.55
C VAL A 23 -3.68 12.26 13.39
N LYS A 24 -2.46 12.11 12.91
CA LYS A 24 -1.37 11.48 13.64
C LYS A 24 -0.42 12.57 14.09
N GLU A 25 -0.38 12.80 15.40
CA GLU A 25 0.66 13.63 15.99
C GLU A 25 2.00 12.93 15.83
N LEU A 26 2.97 13.69 15.33
CA LEU A 26 4.35 13.24 15.18
C LEU A 26 5.19 13.83 16.31
N SER A 27 6.51 13.68 16.25
CA SER A 27 7.42 14.32 17.21
C SER A 27 7.13 15.83 17.29
N PRO A 28 7.36 16.49 18.45
CA PRO A 28 6.97 17.89 18.68
C PRO A 28 7.59 18.91 17.72
N HIS A 29 8.60 18.52 16.95
CA HIS A 29 9.23 19.35 15.91
C HIS A 29 8.68 19.07 14.49
N GLN A 30 7.70 18.17 14.36
CA GLN A 30 7.10 17.78 13.09
C GLN A 30 5.63 18.19 13.05
N ALA A 31 5.20 18.65 11.87
CA ALA A 31 3.78 18.93 11.64
C ALA A 31 2.96 17.63 11.78
N PRO A 32 1.74 17.72 12.32
CA PRO A 32 0.86 16.55 12.40
C PRO A 32 0.54 16.04 10.99
N GLN A 33 0.57 14.72 10.83
CA GLN A 33 0.20 14.09 9.57
C GLN A 33 -1.31 13.90 9.53
N ILE A 34 -1.96 14.50 8.52
CA ILE A 34 -3.40 14.34 8.29
C ILE A 34 -3.60 13.37 7.14
N THR A 35 -4.30 12.27 7.41
CA THR A 35 -4.73 11.30 6.41
C THR A 35 -6.23 11.42 6.24
N VAL A 36 -6.69 11.74 5.03
CA VAL A 36 -8.11 11.79 4.70
C VAL A 36 -8.41 10.71 3.68
N THR A 37 -9.44 9.91 3.96
CA THR A 37 -9.91 8.85 3.07
C THR A 37 -11.18 9.32 2.39
N PHE A 38 -11.24 9.17 1.07
CA PHE A 38 -12.38 9.56 0.25
C PHE A 38 -12.97 8.36 -0.48
N ARG A 39 -14.29 8.42 -0.73
CA ARG A 39 -15.03 7.51 -1.62
C ARG A 39 -15.67 8.30 -2.74
N CYS A 40 -15.62 7.77 -3.96
CA CYS A 40 -16.37 8.34 -5.07
C CYS A 40 -17.88 8.14 -4.87
N SER A 41 -18.66 9.20 -5.07
CA SER A 41 -20.13 9.13 -5.03
C SER A 41 -20.75 8.34 -6.18
N ASN A 42 -20.00 8.10 -7.27
CA ASN A 42 -20.42 7.21 -8.35
C ASN A 42 -19.98 5.78 -8.05
N ASP A 43 -20.95 4.90 -7.79
CA ASP A 43 -20.70 3.52 -7.36
C ASP A 43 -20.03 2.66 -8.44
N GLU A 44 -20.40 2.80 -9.72
CA GLU A 44 -19.74 2.07 -10.80
C GLU A 44 -18.26 2.46 -10.91
N CYS A 45 -17.97 3.75 -10.79
CA CYS A 45 -16.59 4.24 -10.76
C CYS A 45 -15.85 3.76 -9.51
N GLN A 46 -16.52 3.75 -8.35
CA GLN A 46 -15.92 3.29 -7.09
C GLN A 46 -15.58 1.81 -7.17
N GLU A 47 -16.48 0.97 -7.67
CA GLU A 47 -16.27 -0.46 -7.86
C GLU A 47 -15.08 -0.72 -8.80
N ALA A 48 -14.96 0.02 -9.89
CA ALA A 48 -13.82 -0.07 -10.79
C ALA A 48 -12.49 0.35 -10.12
N ILE A 49 -12.52 1.35 -9.23
CA ILE A 49 -11.36 1.74 -8.40
C ILE A 49 -11.01 0.62 -7.43
N ASP A 50 -11.99 0.05 -6.76
CA ASP A 50 -11.80 -0.97 -5.72
C ASP A 50 -11.26 -2.26 -6.31
N LYS A 51 -11.82 -2.71 -7.44
CA LYS A 51 -11.32 -3.88 -8.18
C LYS A 51 -9.86 -3.71 -8.59
N LYS A 52 -9.52 -2.57 -9.21
CA LYS A 52 -8.13 -2.29 -9.63
C LYS A 52 -7.19 -2.25 -8.43
N THR A 53 -7.63 -1.68 -7.31
CA THR A 53 -6.83 -1.61 -6.07
C THR A 53 -6.59 -3.00 -5.49
N ALA A 54 -7.62 -3.87 -5.49
CA ALA A 54 -7.50 -5.25 -5.05
C ALA A 54 -6.53 -6.05 -5.94
N GLU A 55 -6.59 -5.87 -7.26
CA GLU A 55 -5.67 -6.52 -8.21
C GLU A 55 -4.21 -6.11 -7.97
N VAL A 56 -3.94 -4.81 -7.81
CA VAL A 56 -2.58 -4.32 -7.50
C VAL A 56 -2.10 -4.87 -6.16
N LYS A 57 -2.96 -4.94 -5.15
CA LYS A 57 -2.62 -5.52 -3.85
C LYS A 57 -2.28 -7.00 -3.98
N LYS A 58 -3.06 -7.77 -4.74
CA LYS A 58 -2.80 -9.19 -5.02
C LYS A 58 -1.44 -9.37 -5.69
N GLN A 59 -1.16 -8.60 -6.75
CA GLN A 59 0.13 -8.67 -7.46
C GLN A 59 1.31 -8.32 -6.54
N ARG A 60 1.13 -7.36 -5.64
CA ARG A 60 2.16 -7.00 -4.67
C ARG A 60 2.44 -8.15 -3.70
N ILE A 61 1.40 -8.77 -3.14
CA ILE A 61 1.54 -9.91 -2.22
C ILE A 61 2.28 -11.06 -2.90
N GLU A 62 1.85 -11.46 -4.11
CA GLU A 62 2.50 -12.55 -4.85
C GLU A 62 3.98 -12.26 -5.12
N ARG A 63 4.32 -11.00 -5.43
CA ARG A 63 5.72 -10.59 -5.60
C ARG A 63 6.51 -10.70 -4.29
N GLU A 64 5.93 -10.28 -3.17
CA GLU A 64 6.56 -10.35 -1.85
C GLU A 64 6.78 -11.81 -1.43
N GLU A 65 5.81 -12.71 -1.68
CA GLU A 65 5.93 -14.14 -1.42
C GLU A 65 7.05 -14.80 -2.25
N LYS A 66 7.08 -14.55 -3.57
CA LYS A 66 8.16 -15.05 -4.44
C LYS A 66 9.54 -14.54 -4.02
N LEU A 67 9.61 -13.28 -3.55
CA LEU A 67 10.84 -12.70 -3.05
C LEU A 67 11.31 -13.40 -1.77
N GLN A 68 10.39 -13.68 -0.84
CA GLN A 68 10.69 -14.41 0.39
C GLN A 68 11.17 -15.83 0.10
N GLU A 69 10.50 -16.56 -0.78
CA GLU A 69 10.90 -17.91 -1.20
C GLU A 69 12.32 -17.92 -1.77
N ARG A 70 12.61 -17.00 -2.71
CA ARG A 70 13.95 -16.86 -3.29
C ARG A 70 15.01 -16.54 -2.24
N ASN A 71 14.69 -15.68 -1.27
CA ASN A 71 15.62 -15.31 -0.21
C ASN A 71 15.87 -16.50 0.74
N ALA A 72 14.86 -17.31 1.02
CA ALA A 72 15.01 -18.53 1.81
C ALA A 72 15.94 -19.55 1.13
N LEU A 73 15.76 -19.78 -0.17
CA LEU A 73 16.63 -20.66 -0.96
C LEU A 73 18.09 -20.17 -0.99
N LYS A 74 18.29 -18.85 -1.20
CA LYS A 74 19.63 -18.26 -1.15
C LYS A 74 20.29 -18.43 0.21
N LYS A 75 19.52 -18.24 1.29
CA LYS A 75 20.03 -18.41 2.65
C LYS A 75 20.43 -19.87 2.90
N ALA A 76 19.58 -20.83 2.56
CA ALA A 76 19.91 -22.25 2.69
C ALA A 76 21.19 -22.65 1.94
N ALA A 77 21.35 -22.15 0.70
CA ALA A 77 22.56 -22.40 -0.08
C ALA A 77 23.83 -21.75 0.53
N SER A 78 23.69 -20.57 1.14
CA SER A 78 24.79 -19.92 1.88
C SER A 78 25.16 -20.68 3.15
N ASP A 79 24.17 -21.15 3.90
CA ASP A 79 24.37 -21.90 5.14
C ASP A 79 25.04 -23.25 4.87
N GLU A 80 24.64 -23.95 3.79
CA GLU A 80 25.28 -25.21 3.36
C GLU A 80 26.75 -25.01 2.98
N LYS A 81 27.07 -23.95 2.22
CA LYS A 81 28.46 -23.61 1.88
C LYS A 81 29.29 -23.27 3.12
N ALA A 82 28.71 -22.54 4.07
CA ALA A 82 29.39 -22.22 5.33
C ALA A 82 29.69 -23.49 6.14
N ALA A 83 28.73 -24.41 6.25
CA ALA A 83 28.93 -25.69 6.93
C ALA A 83 29.99 -26.57 6.25
N ALA A 84 29.97 -26.66 4.92
CA ALA A 84 30.95 -27.42 4.14
C ALA A 84 32.38 -26.87 4.27
N ASN A 85 32.55 -25.56 4.45
CA ASN A 85 33.85 -24.94 4.69
C ASN A 85 34.32 -25.13 6.13
N ALA A 86 33.41 -25.05 7.12
CA ALA A 86 33.74 -25.28 8.53
C ALA A 86 34.19 -26.72 8.79
N ALA A 87 33.64 -27.70 8.07
CA ALA A 87 34.02 -29.12 8.21
C ALA A 87 35.36 -29.50 7.56
N LYS A 88 36.02 -28.58 6.85
CA LYS A 88 37.32 -28.79 6.19
C LYS A 88 38.51 -28.18 6.94
N LEU A 89 38.25 -27.50 8.06
CA LEU A 89 39.23 -26.92 8.99
C LEU A 89 39.43 -27.85 10.18
#